data_AF-A0A7Y3PEH7-F1
#
_entry.id   AF-A0A7Y3PEH7-F1
#
_cell.length_a   1.000
_cell.length_b   1.000
_cell.length_c   1.000
_cell.angle_alpha   90.00
_cell.angle_beta   90.00
_cell.angle_gamma   90.00
#
_symmetry.space_group_name_H-M   'P 1'
#
loop_
_entity.id
_entity.type
_entity.pdbx_description
1 polymer ?
#
loop_
_entity_poly.entity_id
_entity_poly.type
_entity_poly.pdbx_seq_one_letter_code
_entity_poly.pdbx_strand_id
1 'polypeptide(L)'
;MTDSRKEVLFRSLAILIGLALVLYFASRDSQADFLVFRSAAVAVLNGHSPYVPIVSKAVYSGSAFVYPYYVTWIFTPFAFLSTTASEHVYVVVSYFAYVLGMQILGIRRIPALVALMFSSVLLVSLQMGTLNPLLFLLLALAWRYRQRPFVAGLTLGLAVTAKLFLFPILLFPLFSRRYRLFCTTIVSSTLLLVGGWSFGPLGLKQYLAMLGRLAVHEGPSGLSLASLLFRIGSNSIVAQLSAAIFAIGLLASASALPLIRRRIPESSIFAALVAIALALTPILWSSYLPLLVIALAISGVADAVLAGFGLASWLLLTPDRAGLLGDALGLGLVLISAAVILRSDTTKGRWPQPADAKAAIRGAVQAVVGKDNPIAEGALAVAAILLLVSVAAELQNIGAALTQLLVALVVFATVSGSKHASPELLGSGDGDQA
;
A
#
# COMPACT_ATOMS: atom_id res chain seq x y z
N MET A 1 -26.63 12.87 26.21
CA MET A 1 -25.52 13.04 25.25
C MET A 1 -25.90 12.31 23.97
N THR A 2 -26.07 13.01 22.84
CA THR A 2 -26.57 12.44 21.58
C THR A 2 -25.63 11.35 21.05
N ASP A 3 -26.17 10.37 20.32
CA ASP A 3 -25.40 9.23 19.78
C ASP A 3 -24.18 9.65 18.95
N SER A 4 -24.23 10.81 18.28
CA SER A 4 -23.09 11.33 17.52
C SER A 4 -21.89 11.70 18.40
N ARG A 5 -22.11 12.21 19.62
CA ARG A 5 -21.01 12.57 20.54
C ARG A 5 -20.31 11.32 21.07
N LYS A 6 -21.07 10.26 21.37
CA LYS A 6 -20.51 8.98 21.80
C LYS A 6 -19.67 8.36 20.67
N GLU A 7 -20.16 8.42 19.44
CA GLU A 7 -19.43 7.90 18.29
C GLU A 7 -18.12 8.68 18.04
N VAL A 8 -18.14 10.01 18.10
CA VAL A 8 -16.93 10.83 17.96
C VAL A 8 -15.93 10.51 19.07
N LEU A 9 -16.37 10.45 20.33
CA LEU A 9 -15.50 10.14 21.45
C LEU A 9 -14.86 8.75 21.31
N PHE A 10 -15.65 7.73 20.96
CA PHE A 10 -15.16 6.38 20.78
C PHE A 10 -14.17 6.26 19.61
N ARG A 11 -14.44 6.97 18.49
CA ARG A 11 -13.50 7.08 17.37
C ARG A 11 -12.19 7.74 17.78
N SER A 12 -12.26 8.88 18.47
CA SER A 12 -11.09 9.60 18.96
C SER A 12 -10.26 8.73 19.90
N LEU A 13 -10.91 8.02 20.83
CA LEU A 13 -10.23 7.12 21.76
C LEU A 13 -9.55 5.97 21.02
N ALA A 14 -10.21 5.34 20.05
CA ALA A 14 -9.62 4.26 19.25
C ALA A 14 -8.39 4.73 18.46
N ILE A 15 -8.43 5.95 17.90
CA ILE A 15 -7.30 6.56 17.20
C ILE A 15 -6.15 6.84 18.19
N LEU A 16 -6.44 7.39 19.37
CA LEU A 16 -5.41 7.67 20.38
C LEU A 16 -4.76 6.40 20.92
N ILE A 17 -5.54 5.35 21.19
CA ILE A 17 -5.02 4.04 21.61
C ILE A 17 -4.16 3.43 20.49
N GLY A 18 -4.64 3.51 19.24
CA GLY A 18 -3.87 3.06 18.09
C GLY A 18 -2.53 3.79 17.96
N LEU A 19 -2.52 5.11 18.15
CA LEU A 19 -1.30 5.90 18.15
C LEU A 19 -0.35 5.49 19.28
N ALA A 20 -0.84 5.31 20.50
CA ALA A 20 -0.02 4.89 21.64
C ALA A 20 0.65 3.52 21.39
N LEU A 21 -0.11 2.56 20.84
CA LEU A 21 0.42 1.25 20.47
C LEU A 21 1.44 1.34 19.33
N VAL A 22 1.18 2.14 18.31
CA VAL A 22 2.14 2.37 17.22
C VAL A 22 3.43 3.00 17.74
N LEU A 23 3.35 4.00 18.62
CA LEU A 23 4.54 4.60 19.24
C LEU A 23 5.32 3.58 20.06
N TYR A 24 4.63 2.73 20.81
CA TYR A 24 5.26 1.64 21.54
C TYR A 24 6.03 0.68 20.62
N PHE A 25 5.42 0.23 19.51
CA PHE A 25 6.11 -0.65 18.56
C PHE A 25 7.22 0.06 17.78
N ALA A 26 6.99 1.29 17.33
CA ALA A 26 7.96 2.07 16.59
C ALA A 26 9.16 2.51 17.44
N SER A 27 9.03 2.55 18.78
CA SER A 27 10.15 2.84 19.68
C SER A 27 11.11 1.65 19.87
N ARG A 28 10.71 0.45 19.46
CA ARG A 28 11.50 -0.78 19.65
C ARG A 28 12.50 -1.05 18.53
N ASP A 29 12.22 -0.54 17.34
CA ASP A 29 13.05 -0.72 16.15
C ASP A 29 13.52 0.64 15.63
N SER A 30 14.73 0.68 15.07
CA SER A 30 15.23 1.90 14.42
C SER A 30 14.43 2.18 13.14
N GLN A 31 14.00 3.42 12.92
CA GLN A 31 13.30 3.82 11.69
C GLN A 31 14.28 3.97 10.53
N ALA A 32 14.81 2.85 10.04
CA ALA A 32 15.92 2.81 9.10
C ALA A 32 15.67 3.69 7.86
N ASP A 33 14.50 3.58 7.22
CA ASP A 33 14.17 4.39 6.05
C ASP A 33 14.05 5.87 6.39
N PHE A 34 13.42 6.21 7.53
CA PHE A 34 13.33 7.60 7.97
C PHE A 34 14.71 8.23 8.19
N LEU A 35 15.63 7.49 8.81
CA LEU A 35 16.99 7.94 9.04
C LEU A 35 17.74 8.21 7.73
N VAL A 36 17.44 7.48 6.65
CA VAL A 36 17.97 7.79 5.31
C VAL A 36 17.49 9.16 4.84
N PHE A 37 16.18 9.45 4.93
CA PHE A 37 15.63 10.74 4.53
C PHE A 37 16.15 11.90 5.37
N ARG A 38 16.22 11.71 6.70
CA ARG A 38 16.74 12.72 7.62
C ARG A 38 18.23 12.98 7.37
N SER A 39 19.04 11.94 7.22
CA SER A 39 20.47 12.07 6.95
C SER A 39 20.73 12.78 5.63
N ALA A 40 19.94 12.49 4.60
CA ALA A 40 19.97 13.21 3.33
C ALA A 40 19.62 14.71 3.51
N ALA A 41 18.59 15.02 4.29
CA ALA A 41 18.23 16.41 4.59
C ALA A 41 19.33 17.15 5.37
N VAL A 42 19.94 16.51 6.38
CA VAL A 42 21.10 17.05 7.12
C VAL A 42 22.29 17.27 6.19
N ALA A 43 22.57 16.35 5.27
CA ALA A 43 23.63 16.50 4.28
C ALA A 43 23.40 17.75 3.41
N VAL A 44 22.18 17.91 2.88
CA VAL A 44 21.81 19.06 2.04
C VAL A 44 21.93 20.38 2.79
N LEU A 45 21.47 20.46 4.04
CA LEU A 45 21.61 21.66 4.88
C LEU A 45 23.07 22.06 5.12
N ASN A 46 23.98 21.08 5.15
CA ASN A 46 25.41 21.31 5.32
C ASN A 46 26.16 21.48 3.99
N GLY A 47 25.45 21.63 2.86
CA GLY A 47 26.07 21.79 1.54
C GLY A 47 26.71 20.52 0.98
N HIS A 48 26.38 19.34 1.53
CA HIS A 48 26.87 18.05 1.08
C HIS A 48 25.87 17.34 0.15
N SER A 49 26.39 16.45 -0.71
CA SER A 49 25.55 15.57 -1.51
C SER A 49 24.82 14.55 -0.62
N PRO A 50 23.49 14.38 -0.75
CA PRO A 50 22.77 13.33 -0.06
C PRO A 50 22.98 11.95 -0.70
N TYR A 51 23.54 11.89 -1.91
CA TYR A 51 23.76 10.66 -2.65
C TYR A 51 25.16 10.09 -2.41
N VAL A 52 25.23 8.78 -2.22
CA VAL A 52 26.48 8.01 -2.18
C VAL A 52 27.07 7.85 -3.59
N PRO A 53 28.38 7.61 -3.73
CA PRO A 53 28.99 7.31 -5.03
C PRO A 53 28.35 6.09 -5.70
N ILE A 54 27.95 6.21 -6.97
CA ILE A 54 27.20 5.19 -7.74
C ILE A 54 27.97 3.85 -7.84
N VAL A 55 29.31 3.91 -7.81
CA VAL A 55 30.17 2.72 -7.87
C VAL A 55 30.26 1.98 -6.54
N SER A 56 29.84 2.59 -5.44
CA SER A 56 29.95 2.01 -4.10
C SER A 56 28.87 0.96 -3.86
N LYS A 57 29.23 -0.08 -3.09
CA LYS A 57 28.25 -1.05 -2.57
C LYS A 57 27.21 -0.39 -1.65
N ALA A 58 27.52 0.78 -1.11
CA ALA A 58 26.60 1.55 -0.29
C ALA A 58 25.27 1.86 -1.00
N VAL A 59 25.25 1.94 -2.33
CA VAL A 59 24.02 2.19 -3.12
C VAL A 59 22.92 1.16 -2.84
N TYR A 60 23.28 -0.09 -2.57
CA TYR A 60 22.37 -1.22 -2.33
C TYR A 60 22.58 -1.82 -0.94
N SER A 61 22.84 -0.97 0.05
CA SER A 61 22.95 -1.35 1.46
C SER A 61 21.62 -1.27 2.21
N GLY A 62 20.55 -0.85 1.54
CA GLY A 62 19.29 -0.43 2.18
C GLY A 62 19.34 0.96 2.84
N SER A 63 20.51 1.56 3.07
CA SER A 63 20.65 2.85 3.77
C SER A 63 21.01 4.04 2.87
N ALA A 64 20.99 3.87 1.54
CA ALA A 64 21.29 4.95 0.60
C ALA A 64 20.04 5.78 0.27
N PHE A 65 20.21 7.10 0.23
CA PHE A 65 19.18 7.98 -0.29
C PHE A 65 19.10 7.85 -1.82
N VAL A 66 18.02 7.25 -2.31
CA VAL A 66 17.80 6.95 -3.75
C VAL A 66 16.63 7.70 -4.36
N TYR A 67 16.09 8.68 -3.64
CA TYR A 67 14.92 9.44 -4.04
C TYR A 67 15.31 10.69 -4.85
N PRO A 68 14.39 11.29 -5.62
CA PRO A 68 14.68 12.56 -6.29
C PRO A 68 15.02 13.65 -5.29
N TYR A 69 15.95 14.53 -5.66
CA TYR A 69 16.60 15.46 -4.73
C TYR A 69 15.62 16.33 -3.94
N TYR A 70 14.54 16.77 -4.58
CA TYR A 70 13.52 17.61 -3.94
C TYR A 70 12.85 16.93 -2.73
N VAL A 71 12.88 15.59 -2.63
CA VAL A 71 12.35 14.87 -1.46
C VAL A 71 13.12 15.27 -0.20
N THR A 72 14.40 15.64 -0.29
CA THR A 72 15.16 16.17 0.86
C THR A 72 14.53 17.44 1.44
N TRP A 73 13.87 18.27 0.63
CA TRP A 73 13.20 19.49 1.08
C TRP A 73 11.99 19.17 1.97
N ILE A 74 11.27 18.09 1.67
CA ILE A 74 10.14 17.61 2.49
C ILE A 74 10.62 17.20 3.88
N PHE A 75 11.82 16.61 3.96
CA PHE A 75 12.40 16.12 5.21
C PHE A 75 13.30 17.13 5.92
N THR A 76 13.56 18.30 5.32
CA THR A 76 14.38 19.37 5.91
C THR A 76 13.89 19.83 7.27
N PRO A 77 12.58 19.99 7.55
CA PRO A 77 12.10 20.35 8.89
C PRO A 77 12.56 19.37 9.99
N PHE A 78 12.72 18.08 9.67
CA PHE A 78 13.13 17.06 10.63
C PHE A 78 14.62 17.09 10.95
N ALA A 79 15.44 17.70 10.09
CA ALA A 79 16.88 17.84 10.31
C ALA A 79 17.20 18.82 11.45
N PHE A 80 16.28 19.73 11.80
CA PHE A 80 16.42 20.67 12.92
C PHE A 80 16.12 20.05 14.29
N LEU A 81 15.55 18.85 14.32
CA LEU A 81 15.24 18.11 15.54
C LEU A 81 16.35 17.11 15.85
N SER A 82 16.48 16.70 17.12
CA SER A 82 17.31 15.54 17.46
C SER A 82 16.79 14.29 16.74
N THR A 83 17.67 13.32 16.49
CA THR A 83 17.30 12.08 15.77
C THR A 83 16.07 11.43 16.40
N THR A 84 16.09 11.23 17.72
CA THR A 84 14.97 10.65 18.47
C THR A 84 13.69 11.50 18.36
N ALA A 85 13.76 12.82 18.52
CA ALA A 85 12.57 13.66 18.41
C ALA A 85 11.98 13.60 16.99
N SER A 86 12.84 13.63 15.97
CA SER A 86 12.42 13.57 14.58
C SER A 86 11.75 12.26 14.20
N GLU A 87 12.24 11.12 14.71
CA GLU A 87 11.66 9.79 14.56
C GLU A 87 10.25 9.72 15.14
N HIS A 88 10.05 10.21 16.37
CA HIS A 88 8.74 10.21 17.01
C HIS A 88 7.75 11.11 16.25
N VAL A 89 8.18 12.32 15.89
CA VAL A 89 7.33 13.25 15.12
C VAL A 89 6.95 12.63 13.77
N TYR A 90 7.90 11.98 13.08
CA TYR A 90 7.62 11.36 11.79
C TYR A 90 6.66 10.18 11.88
N VAL A 91 6.74 9.35 12.93
CA VAL A 91 5.76 8.29 13.19
C VAL A 91 4.37 8.87 13.43
N VAL A 92 4.26 9.93 14.23
CA VAL A 92 2.97 10.59 14.48
C VAL A 92 2.39 11.14 13.16
N VAL A 93 3.19 11.84 12.37
CA VAL A 93 2.79 12.36 11.05
C VAL A 93 2.34 11.23 10.13
N SER A 94 3.11 10.14 10.08
CA SER A 94 2.82 8.97 9.24
C SER A 94 1.55 8.26 9.65
N TYR A 95 1.33 8.07 10.96
CA TYR A 95 0.13 7.48 11.51
C TYR A 95 -1.12 8.29 11.10
N PHE A 96 -1.07 9.61 11.29
CA PHE A 96 -2.17 10.47 10.89
C PHE A 96 -2.35 10.53 9.37
N ALA A 97 -1.29 10.44 8.57
CA ALA A 97 -1.41 10.37 7.12
C ALA A 97 -2.22 9.16 6.66
N TYR A 98 -2.00 7.98 7.26
CA TYR A 98 -2.83 6.80 6.99
C TYR A 98 -4.27 6.98 7.45
N VAL A 99 -4.49 7.38 8.71
CA VAL A 99 -5.84 7.55 9.26
C VAL A 99 -6.65 8.55 8.44
N LEU A 100 -6.07 9.71 8.13
CA LEU A 100 -6.72 10.74 7.31
C LEU A 100 -6.97 10.24 5.89
N GLY A 101 -6.00 9.57 5.27
CA GLY A 101 -6.16 8.97 3.95
C GLY A 101 -7.33 7.98 3.90
N MET A 102 -7.43 7.09 4.90
CA MET A 102 -8.52 6.11 4.99
C MET A 102 -9.88 6.79 5.17
N GLN A 103 -9.95 7.83 6.01
CA GLN A 103 -11.16 8.61 6.22
C GLN A 103 -11.58 9.37 4.95
N ILE A 104 -10.62 9.94 4.20
CA ILE A 104 -10.84 10.59 2.91
C ILE A 104 -11.41 9.61 1.87
N LEU A 105 -10.95 8.36 1.90
CA LEU A 105 -11.45 7.26 1.07
C LEU A 105 -12.81 6.72 1.52
N GLY A 106 -13.34 7.18 2.66
CA GLY A 106 -14.66 6.80 3.14
C GLY A 106 -14.68 5.58 4.06
N ILE A 107 -13.52 5.09 4.51
CA ILE A 107 -13.43 4.01 5.50
C ILE A 107 -13.82 4.61 6.86
N ARG A 108 -15.00 4.23 7.35
CA ARG A 108 -15.63 4.87 8.52
C ARG A 108 -15.83 3.92 9.69
N ARG A 109 -15.85 2.61 9.46
CA ARG A 109 -16.04 1.64 10.55
C ARG A 109 -14.75 1.48 11.32
N ILE A 110 -14.83 1.73 12.62
CA ILE A 110 -13.70 1.62 13.55
C ILE A 110 -13.02 0.26 13.48
N PRO A 111 -13.73 -0.89 13.44
CA PRO A 111 -13.06 -2.18 13.31
C PRO A 111 -12.20 -2.30 12.05
N ALA A 112 -12.63 -1.71 10.93
CA ALA A 112 -11.84 -1.71 9.70
C ALA A 112 -10.63 -0.79 9.79
N LEU A 113 -10.78 0.41 10.36
CA LEU A 113 -9.67 1.32 10.61
C LEU A 113 -8.63 0.67 11.53
N VAL A 114 -9.07 0.07 12.64
CA VAL A 114 -8.19 -0.63 13.58
C VAL A 114 -7.51 -1.81 12.89
N ALA A 115 -8.26 -2.71 12.24
CA ALA A 115 -7.68 -3.87 11.57
C ALA A 115 -6.66 -3.49 10.48
N LEU A 116 -6.91 -2.41 9.73
CA LEU A 116 -5.95 -1.89 8.74
C LEU A 116 -4.72 -1.27 9.42
N MET A 117 -4.91 -0.44 10.45
CA MET A 117 -3.79 0.19 11.16
C MET A 117 -2.89 -0.82 11.87
N PHE A 118 -3.46 -1.94 12.32
CA PHE A 118 -2.74 -3.06 12.90
C PHE A 118 -2.36 -4.13 11.89
N SER A 119 -2.55 -3.90 10.59
CA SER A 119 -2.07 -4.83 9.55
C SER A 119 -0.54 -4.87 9.52
N SER A 120 0.05 -6.02 9.19
CA SER A 120 1.51 -6.16 9.15
C SER A 120 2.14 -5.17 8.18
N VAL A 121 1.52 -4.95 7.03
CA VAL A 121 2.05 -4.07 5.97
C VAL A 121 2.02 -2.59 6.34
N LEU A 122 1.01 -2.12 7.08
CA LEU A 122 1.00 -0.74 7.59
C LEU A 122 1.96 -0.58 8.77
N LEU A 123 2.02 -1.57 9.66
CA LEU A 123 2.86 -1.54 10.85
C LEU A 123 4.35 -1.52 10.46
N VAL A 124 4.79 -2.38 9.52
CA VAL A 124 6.15 -2.34 8.96
C VAL A 124 6.45 -1.00 8.31
N SER A 125 5.50 -0.44 7.56
CA SER A 125 5.67 0.88 6.94
C SER A 125 5.90 1.99 7.97
N LEU A 126 5.21 1.92 9.12
CA LEU A 126 5.37 2.86 10.24
C LEU A 126 6.67 2.62 11.00
N GLN A 127 7.00 1.36 11.31
CA GLN A 127 8.24 0.98 12.02
C GLN A 127 9.49 1.38 11.25
N MET A 128 9.51 1.16 9.94
CA MET A 128 10.65 1.55 9.11
C MET A 128 10.72 3.07 8.89
N GLY A 129 9.63 3.80 9.11
CA GLY A 129 9.55 5.21 8.79
C GLY A 129 9.59 5.49 7.28
N THR A 130 8.87 4.70 6.50
CA THR A 130 8.89 4.83 5.04
C THR A 130 8.16 6.08 4.56
N LEU A 131 8.32 6.42 3.28
CA LEU A 131 7.58 7.52 2.62
C LEU A 131 6.11 7.16 2.29
N ASN A 132 5.74 5.87 2.37
CA ASN A 132 4.46 5.38 1.89
C ASN A 132 3.21 5.92 2.61
N PRO A 133 3.24 6.27 3.92
CA PRO A 133 2.11 6.93 4.59
C PRO A 133 1.75 8.27 3.94
N LEU A 134 2.76 9.07 3.57
CA LEU A 134 2.55 10.34 2.87
C LEU A 134 2.03 10.11 1.45
N LEU A 135 2.59 9.13 0.72
CA LEU A 135 2.09 8.75 -0.61
C LEU A 135 0.64 8.29 -0.55
N PHE A 136 0.27 7.54 0.50
CA PHE A 136 -1.09 7.07 0.70
C PHE A 136 -2.07 8.25 0.84
N LEU A 137 -1.73 9.23 1.69
CA LEU A 137 -2.54 10.43 1.84
C LEU A 137 -2.63 11.23 0.54
N LEU A 138 -1.52 11.42 -0.18
CA LEU A 138 -1.50 12.16 -1.44
C LEU A 138 -2.35 11.50 -2.52
N LEU A 139 -2.30 10.18 -2.65
CA LEU A 139 -3.15 9.43 -3.59
C LEU A 139 -4.64 9.48 -3.18
N ALA A 140 -4.94 9.40 -1.88
CA ALA A 140 -6.31 9.56 -1.38
C ALA A 140 -6.86 10.97 -1.69
N LEU A 141 -6.05 12.01 -1.49
CA LEU A 141 -6.39 13.39 -1.85
C LEU A 141 -6.59 13.55 -3.35
N ALA A 142 -5.69 13.00 -4.17
CA ALA A 142 -5.80 13.03 -5.63
C ALA A 142 -7.13 12.40 -6.10
N TRP A 143 -7.51 11.26 -5.52
CA TRP A 143 -8.78 10.60 -5.82
C TRP A 143 -9.99 11.43 -5.37
N ARG A 144 -9.98 11.92 -4.13
CA ARG A 144 -11.08 12.69 -3.53
C ARG A 144 -11.33 13.98 -4.30
N TYR A 145 -10.26 14.68 -4.66
CA TYR A 145 -10.31 15.97 -5.34
C TYR A 145 -10.14 15.86 -6.85
N ARG A 146 -10.32 14.69 -7.47
CA ARG A 146 -10.16 14.49 -8.93
C ARG A 146 -11.02 15.39 -9.83
N GLN A 147 -12.06 16.02 -9.28
CA GLN A 147 -12.88 17.04 -9.96
C GLN A 147 -12.26 18.44 -9.93
N ARG A 148 -11.26 18.68 -9.08
CA ARG A 148 -10.50 19.92 -8.94
C ARG A 148 -9.10 19.69 -9.52
N PRO A 149 -8.90 19.93 -10.84
CA PRO A 149 -7.72 19.47 -11.57
C PRO A 149 -6.41 19.96 -10.95
N PHE A 150 -6.36 21.22 -10.48
CA PHE A 150 -5.16 21.77 -9.86
C PHE A 150 -4.76 21.03 -8.58
N VAL A 151 -5.68 20.90 -7.61
CA VAL A 151 -5.41 20.23 -6.34
C VAL A 151 -5.02 18.77 -6.56
N ALA A 152 -5.82 18.02 -7.32
CA ALA A 152 -5.54 16.62 -7.56
C ALA A 152 -4.27 16.40 -8.41
N GLY A 153 -4.02 17.28 -9.37
CA GLY A 153 -2.81 17.24 -10.20
C GLY A 153 -1.54 17.51 -9.41
N LEU A 154 -1.56 18.49 -8.49
CA LEU A 154 -0.44 18.74 -7.58
C LEU A 154 -0.17 17.55 -6.66
N THR A 155 -1.21 17.00 -6.01
CA THR A 155 -1.03 15.86 -5.10
C THR A 155 -0.56 14.61 -5.84
N LEU A 156 -1.07 14.37 -7.06
CA LEU A 156 -0.67 13.23 -7.87
C LEU A 156 0.75 13.39 -8.40
N GLY A 157 1.11 14.58 -8.89
CA GLY A 157 2.46 14.86 -9.37
C GLY A 157 3.50 14.74 -8.26
N LEU A 158 3.18 15.22 -7.06
CA LEU A 158 4.03 15.03 -5.87
C LEU A 158 4.18 13.55 -5.52
N ALA A 159 3.09 12.78 -5.46
CA ALA A 159 3.16 11.34 -5.14
C ALA A 159 4.02 10.56 -6.15
N VAL A 160 3.77 10.78 -7.46
CA VAL A 160 4.47 10.06 -8.53
C VAL A 160 5.96 10.38 -8.55
N THR A 161 6.32 11.66 -8.42
CA THR A 161 7.73 12.04 -8.43
C THR A 161 8.44 11.68 -7.14
N ALA A 162 7.73 11.57 -6.02
CA ALA A 162 8.33 11.17 -4.75
C ALA A 162 8.71 9.69 -4.77
N LYS A 163 7.96 8.87 -5.52
CA LYS A 163 8.29 7.46 -5.74
C LYS A 163 7.95 7.02 -7.15
N LEU A 164 8.98 7.01 -8.01
CA LEU A 164 8.84 6.89 -9.46
C LEU A 164 8.14 5.62 -9.95
N PHE A 165 8.08 4.54 -9.15
CA PHE A 165 7.31 3.36 -9.54
C PHE A 165 5.80 3.65 -9.68
N LEU A 166 5.30 4.74 -9.10
CA LEU A 166 3.92 5.21 -9.24
C LEU A 166 3.62 5.86 -10.61
N PHE A 167 4.59 5.94 -11.53
CA PHE A 167 4.40 6.53 -12.86
C PHE A 167 3.19 6.00 -13.65
N PRO A 168 2.75 4.73 -13.55
CA PRO A 168 1.56 4.26 -14.26
C PRO A 168 0.31 5.06 -13.93
N ILE A 169 0.22 5.59 -12.70
CA ILE A 169 -0.92 6.37 -12.23
C ILE A 169 -1.05 7.69 -13.02
N LEU A 170 0.00 8.18 -13.68
CA LEU A 170 -0.08 9.35 -14.58
C LEU A 170 -1.06 9.13 -15.74
N LEU A 171 -1.34 7.88 -16.10
CA LEU A 171 -2.31 7.53 -17.14
C LEU A 171 -3.76 7.64 -16.67
N PHE A 172 -4.01 7.73 -15.36
CA PHE A 172 -5.35 7.85 -14.79
C PHE A 172 -6.15 9.01 -15.39
N PRO A 173 -5.67 10.27 -15.35
CA PRO A 173 -6.40 11.37 -15.96
C PRO A 173 -6.51 11.27 -17.47
N LEU A 174 -5.54 10.64 -18.15
CA LEU A 174 -5.62 10.43 -19.59
C LEU A 174 -6.76 9.47 -19.94
N PHE A 175 -6.81 8.30 -19.31
CA PHE A 175 -7.87 7.30 -19.52
C PHE A 175 -9.24 7.76 -19.01
N SER A 176 -9.26 8.59 -17.97
CA SER A 176 -10.49 9.23 -17.46
C SER A 176 -10.90 10.47 -18.26
N ARG A 177 -10.19 10.81 -19.35
CA ARG A 177 -10.43 12.00 -20.20
C ARG A 177 -10.42 13.34 -19.42
N ARG A 178 -9.64 13.39 -18.33
CA ARG A 178 -9.44 14.55 -17.47
C ARG A 178 -8.17 15.30 -17.87
N TYR A 179 -8.13 15.83 -19.10
CA TYR A 179 -6.93 16.44 -19.67
C TYR A 179 -6.37 17.60 -18.82
N ARG A 180 -7.22 18.41 -18.19
CA ARG A 180 -6.76 19.47 -17.26
C ARG A 180 -5.98 18.90 -16.08
N LEU A 181 -6.47 17.81 -15.49
CA LEU A 181 -5.79 17.11 -14.38
C LEU A 181 -4.49 16.47 -14.87
N PHE A 182 -4.48 15.89 -16.07
CA PHE A 182 -3.27 15.37 -16.71
C PHE A 182 -2.23 16.47 -16.87
N CYS A 183 -2.58 17.60 -17.50
CA CYS A 183 -1.67 18.74 -17.68
C CYS A 183 -1.11 19.23 -16.34
N THR A 184 -1.93 19.45 -15.32
CA THR A 184 -1.44 19.88 -13.99
C THR A 184 -0.54 18.85 -13.32
N THR A 185 -0.81 17.55 -13.53
CA THR A 185 0.03 16.46 -13.00
C THR A 185 1.39 16.45 -13.69
N ILE A 186 1.40 16.55 -15.03
CA ILE A 186 2.64 16.58 -15.82
C ILE A 186 3.46 17.83 -15.49
N VAL A 187 2.85 19.01 -15.48
CA VAL A 187 3.54 20.26 -15.17
C VAL A 187 4.14 20.22 -13.77
N SER A 188 3.37 19.83 -12.74
CA SER A 188 3.89 19.74 -11.38
C SER A 188 4.99 18.69 -11.23
N SER A 189 4.85 17.53 -11.87
CA SER A 189 5.89 16.49 -11.86
C SER A 189 7.18 16.98 -12.51
N THR A 190 7.08 17.61 -13.68
CA THR A 190 8.22 18.16 -14.41
C THR A 190 8.90 19.25 -13.59
N LEU A 191 8.15 20.18 -12.99
CA LEU A 191 8.72 21.24 -12.15
C LEU A 191 9.49 20.68 -10.94
N LEU A 192 8.94 19.67 -10.25
CA LEU A 192 9.60 19.02 -9.11
C LEU A 192 10.87 18.28 -9.52
N LEU A 193 10.83 17.53 -10.64
CA LEU A 193 12.00 16.81 -11.15
C LEU A 193 13.08 17.75 -11.67
N VAL A 194 12.72 18.73 -12.52
CA VAL A 194 13.65 19.72 -13.06
C VAL A 194 14.24 20.55 -11.94
N GLY A 195 13.44 21.00 -10.97
CA GLY A 195 13.93 21.67 -9.77
C GLY A 195 14.90 20.78 -9.00
N GLY A 196 14.53 19.52 -8.76
CA GLY A 196 15.40 18.54 -8.11
C GLY A 196 16.74 18.35 -8.82
N TRP A 197 16.77 18.30 -10.16
CA TRP A 197 18.02 18.13 -10.91
C TRP A 197 18.82 19.42 -11.07
N SER A 198 18.15 20.58 -11.08
CA SER A 198 18.80 21.88 -11.22
C SER A 198 19.52 22.30 -9.93
N PHE A 199 18.98 21.90 -8.78
CA PHE A 199 19.57 22.17 -7.47
C PHE A 199 20.33 20.97 -6.88
N GLY A 200 20.12 19.76 -7.42
CA GLY A 200 20.72 18.53 -6.93
C GLY A 200 22.10 18.26 -7.51
N PRO A 201 22.95 17.49 -6.82
CA PRO A 201 24.31 17.19 -7.27
C PRO A 201 24.37 16.06 -8.31
N LEU A 202 23.25 15.36 -8.58
CA LEU A 202 23.17 14.31 -9.59
C LEU A 202 22.31 14.74 -10.78
N GLY A 203 22.84 14.55 -11.99
CA GLY A 203 22.06 14.67 -13.22
C GLY A 203 21.19 13.44 -13.49
N LEU A 204 20.22 13.57 -14.41
CA LEU A 204 19.28 12.50 -14.77
C LEU A 204 19.96 11.17 -15.13
N LYS A 205 21.01 11.20 -15.98
CA LYS A 205 21.71 9.97 -16.40
C LYS A 205 22.35 9.23 -15.23
N GLN A 206 22.98 9.96 -14.31
CA GLN A 206 23.62 9.41 -13.12
C GLN A 206 22.58 8.85 -12.14
N TYR A 207 21.47 9.57 -11.97
CA TYR A 207 20.36 9.13 -11.13
C TYR A 207 19.73 7.83 -11.66
N LEU A 208 19.48 7.73 -12.98
CA LEU A 208 18.98 6.50 -13.60
C LEU A 208 19.97 5.33 -13.48
N ALA A 209 21.27 5.60 -13.61
CA ALA A 209 22.31 4.58 -13.40
C ALA A 209 22.33 4.06 -11.96
N MET A 210 22.13 4.95 -10.97
CA MET A 210 22.00 4.57 -9.56
C MET A 210 20.78 3.68 -9.33
N LEU A 211 19.61 4.06 -9.86
CA LEU A 211 18.39 3.24 -9.76
C LEU A 211 18.54 1.89 -10.45
N GLY A 212 19.22 1.83 -11.60
CA GLY A 212 19.51 0.58 -12.29
C GLY A 212 20.37 -0.36 -11.46
N ARG A 213 21.42 0.17 -10.80
CA ARG A 213 22.25 -0.64 -9.88
C ARG A 213 21.47 -1.12 -8.67
N LEU A 214 20.64 -0.26 -8.09
CA LEU A 214 19.77 -0.64 -6.98
C LEU A 214 18.82 -1.78 -7.41
N ALA A 215 18.14 -1.65 -8.55
CA ALA A 215 17.21 -2.66 -9.06
C ALA A 215 17.87 -4.03 -9.29
N VAL A 216 19.12 -4.06 -9.76
CA VAL A 216 19.86 -5.31 -9.97
C VAL A 216 20.20 -6.02 -8.66
N HIS A 217 20.54 -5.27 -7.60
CA HIS A 217 21.03 -5.85 -6.34
C HIS A 217 19.92 -6.09 -5.31
N GLU A 218 18.95 -5.18 -5.22
CA GLU A 218 17.83 -5.28 -4.27
C GLU A 218 16.61 -6.01 -4.87
N GLY A 219 16.50 -6.02 -6.21
CA GLY A 219 15.41 -6.69 -6.91
C GLY A 219 15.21 -8.15 -6.47
N PRO A 220 16.26 -8.99 -6.38
CA PRO A 220 16.15 -10.37 -5.91
C PRO A 220 15.58 -10.54 -4.49
N SER A 221 15.70 -9.52 -3.63
CA SER A 221 15.27 -9.56 -2.24
C SER A 221 13.82 -9.10 -2.02
N GLY A 222 13.19 -8.53 -3.05
CA GLY A 222 11.81 -8.03 -2.97
C GLY A 222 10.74 -9.10 -3.21
N LEU A 223 9.49 -8.65 -3.24
CA LEU A 223 8.26 -9.40 -3.53
C LEU A 223 7.78 -9.18 -4.98
N SER A 224 8.67 -8.74 -5.89
CA SER A 224 8.27 -8.37 -7.26
C SER A 224 8.20 -9.59 -8.18
N LEU A 225 7.57 -9.43 -9.34
CA LEU A 225 7.61 -10.46 -10.39
C LEU A 225 9.05 -10.79 -10.80
N ALA A 226 9.94 -9.79 -10.82
CA ALA A 226 11.35 -10.01 -11.12
C ALA A 226 12.05 -10.87 -10.04
N SER A 227 11.74 -10.63 -8.76
CA SER A 227 12.24 -11.45 -7.65
C SER A 227 11.80 -12.90 -7.78
N LEU A 228 10.52 -13.12 -8.07
CA LEU A 228 9.96 -14.46 -8.28
C LEU A 228 10.65 -15.19 -9.43
N LEU A 229 10.81 -14.52 -10.59
CA LEU A 229 11.49 -15.08 -11.75
C LEU A 229 12.96 -15.42 -11.47
N PHE A 230 13.64 -14.58 -10.69
CA PHE A 230 15.01 -14.81 -10.25
C PHE A 230 15.12 -16.05 -9.35
N ARG A 231 14.21 -16.20 -8.38
CA ARG A 231 14.20 -17.35 -7.45
C ARG A 231 13.93 -18.69 -8.10
N ILE A 232 13.18 -18.71 -9.21
CA ILE A 232 12.97 -19.94 -10.00
C ILE A 232 14.12 -20.24 -10.99
N GLY A 233 15.23 -19.49 -10.89
CA GLY A 233 16.46 -19.76 -11.65
C GLY A 233 16.65 -18.91 -12.91
N SER A 234 15.78 -17.92 -13.19
CA SER A 234 16.02 -16.99 -14.30
C SER A 234 17.20 -16.08 -13.98
N ASN A 235 18.03 -15.75 -14.98
CA ASN A 235 19.02 -14.69 -14.80
C ASN A 235 18.34 -13.31 -14.62
N SER A 236 19.06 -12.36 -14.01
CA SER A 236 18.52 -11.04 -13.65
C SER A 236 18.00 -10.25 -14.86
N ILE A 237 18.64 -10.36 -16.02
CA ILE A 237 18.25 -9.65 -17.24
C ILE A 237 16.91 -10.20 -17.75
N VAL A 238 16.79 -11.53 -17.87
CA VAL A 238 15.55 -12.18 -18.33
C VAL A 238 14.40 -11.88 -17.37
N ALA A 239 14.63 -12.00 -16.06
CA ALA A 239 13.63 -11.69 -15.05
C ALA A 239 13.11 -10.24 -15.16
N GLN A 240 14.02 -9.26 -15.31
CA GLN A 240 13.66 -7.85 -15.47
C GLN A 240 12.94 -7.58 -16.80
N LEU A 241 13.41 -8.16 -17.91
CA LEU A 241 12.78 -7.99 -19.22
C LEU A 241 11.38 -8.62 -19.25
N SER A 242 11.22 -9.83 -18.70
CA SER A 242 9.92 -10.48 -18.58
C SER A 242 8.95 -9.68 -17.72
N ALA A 243 9.42 -9.13 -16.59
CA ALA A 243 8.63 -8.24 -15.75
C ALA A 243 8.24 -6.96 -16.52
N ALA A 244 9.16 -6.35 -17.27
CA ALA A 244 8.88 -5.18 -18.10
C ALA A 244 7.91 -5.46 -19.26
N ILE A 245 8.03 -6.60 -19.93
CA ILE A 245 7.10 -7.00 -21.00
C ILE A 245 5.71 -7.25 -20.42
N PHE A 246 5.61 -7.99 -19.32
CA PHE A 246 4.36 -8.20 -18.60
C PHE A 246 3.73 -6.86 -18.18
N ALA A 247 4.56 -5.95 -17.70
CA ALA A 247 4.17 -4.61 -17.32
C ALA A 247 3.56 -3.80 -18.46
N ILE A 248 4.26 -3.77 -19.60
CA ILE A 248 3.81 -3.12 -20.83
C ILE A 248 2.51 -3.77 -21.33
N GLY A 249 2.41 -5.09 -21.27
CA GLY A 249 1.20 -5.83 -21.63
C GLY A 249 0.00 -5.44 -20.76
N LEU A 250 0.19 -5.34 -19.44
CA LEU A 250 -0.85 -4.87 -18.51
C LEU A 250 -1.26 -3.42 -18.80
N LEU A 251 -0.29 -2.54 -19.04
CA LEU A 251 -0.55 -1.14 -19.39
C LEU A 251 -1.28 -1.01 -20.73
N ALA A 252 -0.86 -1.75 -21.75
CA ALA A 252 -1.51 -1.80 -23.06
C ALA A 252 -2.95 -2.31 -22.93
N SER A 253 -3.17 -3.39 -22.17
CA SER A 253 -4.50 -3.94 -21.89
C SER A 253 -5.38 -2.91 -21.15
N ALA A 254 -4.83 -2.23 -20.14
CA ALA A 254 -5.51 -1.15 -19.42
C ALA A 254 -5.84 0.04 -20.33
N SER A 255 -4.99 0.35 -21.31
CA SER A 255 -5.21 1.44 -22.28
C SER A 255 -6.22 1.10 -23.38
N ALA A 256 -6.30 -0.18 -23.76
CA ALA A 256 -7.27 -0.68 -24.73
C ALA A 256 -8.67 -0.83 -24.12
N LEU A 257 -8.75 -1.06 -22.81
CA LEU A 257 -9.98 -1.26 -22.06
C LEU A 257 -11.02 -0.14 -22.28
N PRO A 258 -10.69 1.17 -22.20
CA PRO A 258 -11.61 2.25 -22.54
C PRO A 258 -12.06 2.31 -24.01
N LEU A 259 -11.28 1.76 -24.94
CA LEU A 259 -11.64 1.67 -26.36
C LEU A 259 -12.67 0.55 -26.58
N ILE A 260 -12.50 -0.57 -25.88
CA ILE A 260 -13.37 -1.76 -25.97
C ILE A 260 -14.65 -1.57 -25.16
N ARG A 261 -14.55 -0.98 -23.95
CA ARG A 261 -15.67 -0.75 -23.05
C ARG A 261 -16.03 0.72 -22.98
N ARG A 262 -17.18 1.09 -23.55
CA ARG A 262 -17.67 2.47 -23.62
C ARG A 262 -17.84 3.16 -22.25
N ARG A 263 -17.86 2.43 -21.13
CA ARG A 263 -17.97 2.99 -19.77
C ARG A 263 -17.20 2.16 -18.74
N ILE A 264 -15.94 2.47 -18.52
CA ILE A 264 -15.19 1.99 -17.35
C ILE A 264 -15.23 3.09 -16.27
N PRO A 265 -15.75 2.78 -15.08
CA PRO A 265 -15.70 3.67 -13.94
C PRO A 265 -14.27 4.11 -13.59
N GLU A 266 -14.12 5.40 -13.29
CA GLU A 266 -12.84 6.01 -12.93
C GLU A 266 -12.15 5.31 -11.75
N SER A 267 -12.95 4.75 -10.83
CA SER A 267 -12.48 4.01 -9.65
C SER A 267 -11.64 2.82 -10.04
N SER A 268 -12.12 2.04 -11.01
CA SER A 268 -11.45 0.85 -11.50
C SER A 268 -10.19 1.20 -12.28
N ILE A 269 -10.20 2.29 -13.04
CA ILE A 269 -9.00 2.79 -13.74
C ILE A 269 -7.93 3.17 -12.70
N PHE A 270 -8.29 3.98 -11.71
CA PHE A 270 -7.34 4.43 -10.67
C PHE A 270 -6.79 3.25 -9.87
N ALA A 271 -7.68 2.37 -9.39
CA ALA A 271 -7.32 1.20 -8.61
C ALA A 271 -6.45 0.21 -9.41
N ALA A 272 -6.77 -0.03 -10.69
CA ALA A 272 -5.95 -0.87 -11.57
C ALA A 272 -4.57 -0.26 -11.79
N LEU A 273 -4.44 1.05 -12.01
CA LEU A 273 -3.14 1.70 -12.20
C LEU A 273 -2.27 1.68 -10.93
N VAL A 274 -2.87 1.74 -9.74
CA VAL A 274 -2.15 1.51 -8.46
C VAL A 274 -1.64 0.07 -8.38
N ALA A 275 -2.49 -0.92 -8.68
CA ALA A 275 -2.08 -2.33 -8.67
C ALA A 275 -1.00 -2.61 -9.71
N ILE A 276 -1.13 -2.04 -10.91
CA ILE A 276 -0.11 -2.08 -11.96
C ILE A 276 1.19 -1.48 -11.42
N ALA A 277 1.18 -0.26 -10.87
CA ALA A 277 2.39 0.37 -10.32
C ALA A 277 3.13 -0.52 -9.32
N LEU A 278 2.41 -1.23 -8.45
CA LEU A 278 3.00 -2.18 -7.51
C LEU A 278 3.51 -3.46 -8.18
N ALA A 279 2.82 -3.96 -9.20
CA ALA A 279 3.29 -5.11 -9.98
C ALA A 279 4.52 -4.78 -10.84
N LEU A 280 4.62 -3.53 -11.33
CA LEU A 280 5.69 -3.10 -12.23
C LEU A 280 6.98 -2.70 -11.51
N THR A 281 6.91 -2.47 -10.19
CA THR A 281 8.10 -2.02 -9.48
C THR A 281 9.16 -3.13 -9.48
N PRO A 282 10.42 -2.83 -9.87
CA PRO A 282 11.48 -3.83 -9.86
C PRO A 282 11.78 -4.34 -8.44
N ILE A 283 11.55 -3.48 -7.45
CA ILE A 283 11.73 -3.77 -6.02
C ILE A 283 10.39 -3.49 -5.34
N LEU A 284 9.70 -4.53 -4.91
CA LEU A 284 8.45 -4.43 -4.15
C LEU A 284 8.73 -4.87 -2.71
N TRP A 285 8.65 -3.93 -1.77
CA TRP A 285 8.73 -4.27 -0.34
C TRP A 285 7.32 -4.41 0.25
N SER A 286 7.19 -5.18 1.33
CA SER A 286 5.91 -5.35 2.05
C SER A 286 5.32 -4.01 2.49
N SER A 287 6.17 -3.05 2.85
CA SER A 287 5.77 -1.69 3.23
C SER A 287 5.08 -0.90 2.12
N TYR A 288 5.10 -1.36 0.85
CA TYR A 288 4.48 -0.69 -0.30
C TYR A 288 3.03 -1.13 -0.49
N LEU A 289 2.67 -2.30 0.02
CA LEU A 289 1.35 -2.91 -0.08
C LEU A 289 0.22 -2.15 0.65
N PRO A 290 0.45 -1.26 1.62
CA PRO A 290 -0.59 -0.34 2.09
C PRO A 290 -1.27 0.45 0.96
N LEU A 291 -0.57 0.71 -0.16
CA LEU A 291 -1.16 1.39 -1.31
C LEU A 291 -2.28 0.56 -1.98
N LEU A 292 -2.32 -0.76 -1.82
CA LEU A 292 -3.45 -1.59 -2.29
C LEU A 292 -4.75 -1.28 -1.56
N VAL A 293 -4.69 -0.84 -0.29
CA VAL A 293 -5.88 -0.47 0.48
C VAL A 293 -6.62 0.70 -0.21
N ILE A 294 -5.88 1.59 -0.88
CA ILE A 294 -6.47 2.67 -1.69
C ILE A 294 -7.28 2.09 -2.83
N ALA A 295 -6.69 1.17 -3.58
CA ALA A 295 -7.31 0.53 -4.73
C ALA A 295 -8.59 -0.23 -4.32
N LEU A 296 -8.50 -1.01 -3.24
CA LEU A 296 -9.63 -1.75 -2.68
C LEU A 296 -10.76 -0.81 -2.20
N ALA A 297 -10.42 0.21 -1.41
CA ALA A 297 -11.41 1.15 -0.87
C ALA A 297 -12.15 1.91 -1.99
N ILE A 298 -11.43 2.36 -3.02
CA ILE A 298 -12.00 3.09 -4.16
C ILE A 298 -12.92 2.21 -5.01
N SER A 299 -12.64 0.91 -5.10
CA SER A 299 -13.52 -0.07 -5.73
C SER A 299 -14.81 -0.35 -4.96
N GLY A 300 -15.00 0.25 -3.78
CA GLY A 300 -16.22 0.12 -3.01
C GLY A 300 -16.37 -1.26 -2.36
N VAL A 301 -15.25 -1.93 -2.06
CA VAL A 301 -15.28 -3.15 -1.24
C VAL A 301 -15.78 -2.80 0.16
N ALA A 302 -16.48 -3.72 0.81
CA ALA A 302 -17.00 -3.50 2.15
C ALA A 302 -15.87 -3.34 3.18
N ASP A 303 -16.08 -2.50 4.19
CA ASP A 303 -15.15 -2.30 5.33
C ASP A 303 -14.73 -3.64 6.00
N ALA A 304 -15.61 -4.65 6.00
CA ALA A 304 -15.28 -5.98 6.52
C ALA A 304 -14.21 -6.71 5.67
N VAL A 305 -14.22 -6.52 4.36
CA VAL A 305 -13.20 -7.07 3.45
C VAL A 305 -11.86 -6.36 3.67
N LEU A 306 -11.88 -5.05 3.87
CA LEU A 306 -10.68 -4.29 4.23
C LEU A 306 -10.12 -4.72 5.59
N ALA A 307 -10.98 -4.96 6.58
CA ALA A 307 -10.57 -5.53 7.86
C ALA A 307 -9.95 -6.93 7.68
N GLY A 308 -10.59 -7.77 6.86
CA GLY A 308 -10.07 -9.09 6.50
C GLY A 308 -8.71 -9.03 5.81
N PHE A 309 -8.48 -8.09 4.90
CA PHE A 309 -7.18 -7.81 4.30
C PHE A 309 -6.14 -7.46 5.37
N GLY A 310 -6.51 -6.57 6.31
CA GLY A 310 -5.63 -6.17 7.40
C GLY A 310 -5.20 -7.35 8.27
N LEU A 311 -6.15 -8.23 8.65
CA LEU A 311 -5.85 -9.43 9.42
C LEU A 311 -5.06 -10.46 8.62
N ALA A 312 -5.45 -10.71 7.36
CA ALA A 312 -4.78 -11.67 6.48
C ALA A 312 -3.33 -11.28 6.19
N SER A 313 -2.97 -9.99 6.22
CA SER A 313 -1.60 -9.54 6.01
C SER A 313 -0.60 -10.17 6.99
N TRP A 314 -1.00 -10.47 8.24
CA TRP A 314 -0.13 -11.16 9.21
C TRP A 314 0.19 -12.60 8.85
N LEU A 315 -0.74 -13.27 8.15
CA LEU A 315 -0.55 -14.63 7.67
C LEU A 315 0.28 -14.66 6.39
N LEU A 316 0.09 -13.65 5.54
CA LEU A 316 0.66 -13.62 4.20
C LEU A 316 2.06 -12.99 4.16
N LEU A 317 2.32 -12.04 5.05
CA LEU A 317 3.46 -11.16 5.01
C LEU A 317 3.96 -10.93 6.44
N THR A 318 4.77 -11.86 6.92
CA THR A 318 5.63 -11.56 8.07
C THR A 318 6.65 -10.49 7.66
N PRO A 319 6.91 -9.49 8.52
CA PRO A 319 7.94 -8.48 8.28
C PRO A 319 9.25 -9.13 7.81
N ASP A 320 9.78 -8.65 6.69
CA ASP A 320 11.15 -8.88 6.20
C ASP A 320 11.58 -10.32 5.92
N ARG A 321 10.64 -11.28 5.82
CA ARG A 321 10.92 -12.61 5.28
C ARG A 321 10.63 -12.66 3.78
N ALA A 322 11.64 -12.36 2.99
CA ALA A 322 11.62 -12.60 1.56
C ALA A 322 11.94 -14.07 1.27
N GLY A 323 11.02 -14.76 0.60
CA GLY A 323 11.12 -16.18 0.27
C GLY A 323 10.15 -16.51 -0.86
N LEU A 324 10.28 -17.68 -1.48
CA LEU A 324 9.43 -18.05 -2.63
C LEU A 324 7.93 -17.95 -2.28
N LEU A 325 7.53 -18.36 -1.07
CA LEU A 325 6.17 -18.21 -0.57
C LEU A 325 5.78 -16.74 -0.48
N GLY A 326 6.58 -15.93 0.22
CA GLY A 326 6.32 -14.51 0.41
C GLY A 326 6.14 -13.77 -0.91
N ASP A 327 7.02 -14.02 -1.88
CA ASP A 327 6.96 -13.43 -3.22
C ASP A 327 5.68 -13.85 -3.96
N ALA A 328 5.36 -15.15 -3.95
CA ALA A 328 4.15 -15.69 -4.58
C ALA A 328 2.87 -15.13 -3.93
N LEU A 329 2.84 -15.03 -2.60
CA LEU A 329 1.71 -14.49 -1.85
C LEU A 329 1.57 -12.98 -2.06
N GLY A 330 2.67 -12.23 -2.07
CA GLY A 330 2.69 -10.79 -2.33
C GLY A 330 2.19 -10.48 -3.74
N LEU A 331 2.72 -11.16 -4.75
CA LEU A 331 2.27 -11.02 -6.14
C LEU A 331 0.81 -11.49 -6.29
N GLY A 332 0.46 -12.62 -5.69
CA GLY A 332 -0.90 -13.15 -5.67
C GLY A 332 -1.89 -12.16 -5.07
N LEU A 333 -1.53 -11.47 -3.98
CA LEU A 333 -2.35 -10.45 -3.35
C LEU A 333 -2.58 -9.24 -4.27
N VAL A 334 -1.53 -8.79 -4.97
CA VAL A 334 -1.64 -7.70 -5.96
C VAL A 334 -2.57 -8.11 -7.11
N LEU A 335 -2.38 -9.32 -7.66
CA LEU A 335 -3.17 -9.83 -8.78
C LEU A 335 -4.64 -10.10 -8.40
N ILE A 336 -4.89 -10.70 -7.24
CA ILE A 336 -6.24 -10.92 -6.70
C ILE A 336 -6.92 -9.58 -6.46
N SER A 337 -6.23 -8.61 -5.88
CA SER A 337 -6.77 -7.25 -5.69
C SER A 337 -7.14 -6.64 -7.04
N ALA A 338 -6.26 -6.72 -8.04
CA ALA A 338 -6.55 -6.25 -9.40
C ALA A 338 -7.78 -6.96 -10.01
N ALA A 339 -7.91 -8.27 -9.85
CA ALA A 339 -9.05 -9.03 -10.34
C ALA A 339 -10.37 -8.64 -9.64
N VAL A 340 -10.34 -8.48 -8.30
CA VAL A 340 -11.49 -8.00 -7.51
C VAL A 340 -11.91 -6.60 -7.97
N ILE A 341 -10.94 -5.70 -8.18
CA ILE A 341 -11.16 -4.35 -8.70
C ILE A 341 -11.88 -4.43 -10.05
N LEU A 342 -11.35 -5.20 -11.00
CA LEU A 342 -11.92 -5.34 -12.35
C LEU A 342 -13.31 -5.99 -12.37
N ARG A 343 -13.64 -6.82 -11.36
CA ARG A 343 -14.93 -7.51 -11.26
C ARG A 343 -15.99 -6.73 -10.49
N SER A 344 -15.60 -5.94 -9.49
CA SER A 344 -16.52 -5.17 -8.63
C SER A 344 -17.44 -4.21 -9.40
N ASP A 345 -17.05 -3.83 -10.61
CA ASP A 345 -17.80 -2.89 -11.45
C ASP A 345 -18.98 -3.50 -12.22
N THR A 346 -19.06 -4.83 -12.35
CA THR A 346 -20.17 -5.46 -13.08
C THR A 346 -21.43 -5.61 -12.22
N THR A 347 -21.32 -5.43 -10.91
CA THR A 347 -22.41 -5.69 -9.95
C THR A 347 -22.64 -4.51 -9.01
N LYS A 348 -22.86 -3.31 -9.56
CA LYS A 348 -23.32 -2.18 -8.74
C LYS A 348 -24.68 -2.49 -8.11
N GLY A 349 -24.69 -2.81 -6.82
CA GLY A 349 -25.88 -2.68 -5.96
C GLY A 349 -26.08 -3.75 -4.91
N ARG A 350 -25.49 -4.95 -5.06
CA ARG A 350 -25.55 -5.99 -4.03
C ARG A 350 -24.21 -6.69 -3.98
N TRP A 351 -23.46 -6.47 -2.90
CA TRP A 351 -22.46 -7.45 -2.55
C TRP A 351 -23.19 -8.76 -2.23
N PRO A 352 -22.71 -9.89 -2.77
CA PRO A 352 -23.29 -11.19 -2.52
C PRO A 352 -23.42 -11.43 -1.00
N GLN A 353 -24.56 -11.94 -0.53
CA GLN A 353 -24.70 -12.38 0.87
C GLN A 353 -23.58 -13.39 1.21
N PRO A 354 -23.23 -13.67 2.48
CA PRO A 354 -22.12 -14.59 2.81
C PRO A 354 -22.17 -15.94 2.08
N ALA A 355 -23.37 -16.47 1.81
CA ALA A 355 -23.58 -17.65 0.97
C ALA A 355 -23.17 -17.42 -0.50
N ASP A 356 -23.55 -16.28 -1.05
CA ASP A 356 -23.16 -15.83 -2.38
C ASP A 356 -21.68 -15.41 -2.44
N ALA A 357 -21.03 -15.03 -1.34
CA ALA A 357 -19.61 -14.69 -1.30
C ALA A 357 -18.77 -15.96 -1.43
N LYS A 358 -19.19 -17.05 -0.78
CA LYS A 358 -18.68 -18.40 -1.05
C LYS A 358 -18.93 -18.80 -2.50
N ALA A 359 -20.11 -18.52 -3.06
CA ALA A 359 -20.43 -18.79 -4.46
C ALA A 359 -19.68 -17.86 -5.45
N ALA A 360 -19.31 -16.64 -5.04
CA ALA A 360 -18.60 -15.65 -5.83
C ALA A 360 -17.09 -15.85 -5.77
N ILE A 361 -16.55 -16.34 -4.65
CA ILE A 361 -15.18 -16.88 -4.55
C ILE A 361 -15.11 -18.18 -5.34
N ARG A 362 -16.03 -19.13 -5.12
CA ARG A 362 -16.12 -20.37 -5.92
C ARG A 362 -16.34 -20.05 -7.40
N GLY A 363 -17.11 -19.02 -7.72
CA GLY A 363 -17.37 -18.52 -9.07
C GLY A 363 -16.26 -17.64 -9.64
N ALA A 364 -15.42 -16.99 -8.81
CA ALA A 364 -14.19 -16.32 -9.24
C ALA A 364 -13.16 -17.39 -9.58
N VAL A 365 -13.00 -18.34 -8.68
CA VAL A 365 -12.19 -19.54 -8.87
C VAL A 365 -12.69 -20.28 -10.11
N GLN A 366 -13.99 -20.54 -10.29
CA GLN A 366 -14.54 -21.20 -11.48
C GLN A 366 -14.57 -20.34 -12.76
N ALA A 367 -14.69 -19.01 -12.69
CA ALA A 367 -14.62 -18.14 -13.87
C ALA A 367 -13.18 -17.89 -14.31
N VAL A 368 -12.22 -18.09 -13.41
CA VAL A 368 -10.80 -18.06 -13.73
C VAL A 368 -10.26 -19.46 -14.07
N VAL A 369 -10.86 -20.52 -13.51
CA VAL A 369 -10.67 -21.93 -13.91
C VAL A 369 -11.57 -22.29 -15.10
N GLY A 370 -12.39 -21.35 -15.57
CA GLY A 370 -13.35 -21.55 -16.65
C GLY A 370 -12.68 -21.42 -18.00
N LYS A 371 -12.91 -22.42 -18.86
CA LYS A 371 -12.24 -22.74 -20.15
C LYS A 371 -12.04 -21.61 -21.17
N ASP A 372 -12.56 -20.40 -20.96
CA ASP A 372 -12.67 -19.38 -22.02
C ASP A 372 -11.88 -18.08 -21.75
N ASN A 373 -11.05 -18.02 -20.70
CA ASN A 373 -10.16 -16.88 -20.46
C ASN A 373 -8.70 -17.32 -20.24
N PRO A 374 -7.91 -17.48 -21.31
CA PRO A 374 -6.56 -18.05 -21.26
C PRO A 374 -5.57 -17.21 -20.44
N ILE A 375 -5.83 -15.90 -20.29
CA ILE A 375 -4.98 -15.01 -19.48
C ILE A 375 -5.24 -15.22 -17.99
N ALA A 376 -6.50 -15.48 -17.61
CA ALA A 376 -6.88 -15.73 -16.23
C ALA A 376 -6.45 -17.15 -15.79
N GLU A 377 -6.58 -18.15 -16.66
CA GLU A 377 -6.09 -19.52 -16.42
C GLU A 377 -4.58 -19.56 -16.16
N GLY A 378 -3.79 -18.85 -16.98
CA GLY A 378 -2.34 -18.77 -16.79
C GLY A 378 -1.94 -18.12 -15.46
N ALA A 379 -2.58 -17.01 -15.09
CA ALA A 379 -2.27 -16.31 -13.84
C ALA A 379 -2.62 -17.13 -12.59
N LEU A 380 -3.71 -17.89 -12.63
CA LEU A 380 -4.22 -18.62 -11.48
C LEU A 380 -3.64 -20.04 -11.36
N ALA A 381 -3.28 -20.69 -12.46
CA ALA A 381 -2.46 -21.91 -12.44
C ALA A 381 -1.08 -21.64 -11.84
N VAL A 382 -0.44 -20.52 -12.23
CA VAL A 382 0.83 -20.09 -11.64
C VAL A 382 0.67 -19.77 -10.15
N ALA A 383 -0.36 -18.99 -9.77
CA ALA A 383 -0.60 -18.68 -8.36
C ALA A 383 -0.90 -19.92 -7.49
N ALA A 384 -1.67 -20.89 -8.00
CA ALA A 384 -2.04 -22.11 -7.28
C ALA A 384 -0.86 -23.08 -7.11
N ILE A 385 -0.05 -23.26 -8.16
CA ILE A 385 1.18 -24.09 -8.11
C ILE A 385 2.17 -23.48 -7.11
N LEU A 386 2.37 -22.16 -7.17
CA LEU A 386 3.27 -21.46 -6.25
C LEU A 386 2.77 -21.54 -4.80
N LEU A 387 1.47 -21.47 -4.56
CA LEU A 387 0.88 -21.61 -3.23
C LEU A 387 1.08 -23.02 -2.66
N LEU A 388 0.85 -24.07 -3.46
CA LEU A 388 0.95 -25.48 -3.02
C LEU A 388 2.40 -25.90 -2.70
N VAL A 389 3.36 -25.53 -3.56
CA VAL A 389 4.79 -25.82 -3.35
C VAL A 389 5.29 -25.12 -2.09
N SER A 390 4.78 -23.94 -1.82
CA SER A 390 5.25 -23.10 -0.73
C SER A 390 4.64 -23.44 0.64
N VAL A 391 3.35 -23.83 0.69
CA VAL A 391 2.71 -24.32 1.93
C VAL A 391 3.36 -25.62 2.42
N ALA A 392 3.84 -26.47 1.51
CA ALA A 392 4.56 -27.71 1.87
C ALA A 392 5.93 -27.44 2.52
N ALA A 393 6.58 -26.32 2.20
CA ALA A 393 7.92 -25.96 2.69
C ALA A 393 7.90 -25.27 4.08
N GLU A 394 6.80 -24.58 4.43
CA GLU A 394 6.77 -23.65 5.58
C GLU A 394 6.14 -24.25 6.85
N LEU A 395 5.57 -25.46 6.80
CA LEU A 395 4.96 -26.18 7.93
C LEU A 395 5.91 -26.43 9.13
N GLN A 396 7.19 -26.06 9.02
CA GLN A 396 8.20 -26.20 10.08
C GLN A 396 8.38 -24.95 10.99
N ASN A 397 7.84 -23.77 10.66
CA ASN A 397 8.20 -22.49 11.33
C ASN A 397 7.02 -21.63 11.89
N ILE A 398 5.85 -22.22 12.13
CA ILE A 398 4.56 -21.53 12.38
C ILE A 398 4.45 -20.81 13.75
N GLY A 399 5.33 -21.07 14.73
CA GLY A 399 5.15 -20.61 16.12
C GLY A 399 5.13 -19.09 16.35
N ALA A 400 5.95 -18.32 15.61
CA ALA A 400 6.03 -16.87 15.80
C ALA A 400 4.82 -16.12 15.22
N ALA A 401 4.32 -16.55 14.06
CA ALA A 401 3.16 -15.95 13.40
C ALA A 401 1.87 -16.17 14.20
N LEU A 402 1.71 -17.35 14.83
CA LEU A 402 0.56 -17.65 15.69
C LEU A 402 0.49 -16.74 16.93
N THR A 403 1.64 -16.41 17.52
CA THR A 403 1.71 -15.54 18.70
C THR A 403 1.28 -14.11 18.36
N GLN A 404 1.72 -13.57 17.23
CA GLN A 404 1.32 -12.23 16.75
C GLN A 404 -0.15 -12.18 16.31
N LEU A 405 -0.65 -13.23 15.66
CA LEU A 405 -2.06 -13.36 15.28
C LEU A 405 -2.98 -13.42 16.51
N LEU A 406 -2.58 -14.14 17.57
CA LEU A 406 -3.31 -14.20 18.83
C LEU A 406 -3.44 -12.81 19.47
N VAL A 407 -2.37 -12.01 19.48
CA VAL A 407 -2.41 -10.63 19.97
C VAL A 407 -3.38 -9.77 19.14
N ALA A 408 -3.32 -9.86 17.81
CA ALA A 408 -4.22 -9.12 16.93
C ALA A 408 -5.70 -9.52 17.13
N LEU A 409 -5.98 -10.82 17.32
CA LEU A 409 -7.34 -11.33 17.58
C LEU A 409 -7.87 -10.90 18.94
N VAL A 410 -7.03 -10.90 19.98
CA VAL A 410 -7.42 -10.41 21.32
C VAL A 410 -7.79 -8.94 21.25
N VAL A 411 -6.96 -8.09 20.64
CA VAL A 411 -7.26 -6.66 20.44
C VAL A 411 -8.57 -6.47 19.67
N PHE A 412 -8.78 -7.24 18.59
CA PHE A 412 -10.00 -7.15 17.80
C PHE A 412 -11.26 -7.59 18.57
N ALA A 413 -11.17 -8.64 19.38
CA ALA A 413 -12.26 -9.14 20.22
C ALA A 413 -12.62 -8.15 21.33
N THR A 414 -11.63 -7.52 21.98
CA THR A 414 -11.86 -6.49 23.00
C THR A 414 -12.56 -5.26 22.42
N VAL A 415 -12.20 -4.84 21.21
CA VAL A 415 -12.85 -3.71 20.52
C VAL A 415 -14.27 -4.05 20.06
N SER A 416 -14.48 -5.28 19.57
CA SER A 416 -15.78 -5.73 19.03
C SER A 416 -16.80 -6.12 20.09
N GLY A 417 -16.36 -6.60 21.26
CA GLY A 417 -17.23 -7.05 22.36
C GLY A 417 -18.01 -5.94 23.09
N SER A 418 -17.69 -4.67 22.86
CA SER A 418 -18.31 -3.53 23.57
C SER A 418 -19.74 -3.18 23.13
N LYS A 419 -20.35 -3.93 22.21
CA LYS A 419 -21.66 -3.60 21.62
C LYS A 419 -22.87 -4.40 22.09
N HIS A 420 -22.73 -5.38 23.00
CA HIS A 420 -23.86 -6.25 23.42
C HIS A 420 -24.14 -6.31 24.94
N ALA A 421 -23.63 -5.37 25.74
CA ALA A 421 -24.11 -5.21 27.11
C ALA A 421 -25.35 -4.29 27.13
N SER A 422 -26.54 -4.85 26.92
CA SER A 422 -27.80 -4.20 27.27
C SER A 422 -28.01 -4.32 28.79
N PRO A 423 -28.39 -3.24 29.50
CA PRO A 423 -28.75 -3.31 30.91
C PRO A 423 -30.25 -3.62 31.03
N GLU A 424 -30.60 -4.89 31.10
CA GLU A 424 -31.91 -5.34 31.59
C GLU A 424 -31.66 -6.48 32.56
N LEU A 425 -31.81 -6.19 33.86
CA LEU A 425 -32.25 -7.12 34.93
C LEU A 425 -32.18 -6.40 36.29
N LEU A 426 -33.08 -5.42 36.47
CA LEU A 426 -33.67 -5.04 37.76
C LEU A 426 -35.14 -4.75 37.40
N GLY A 427 -36.03 -5.74 37.39
CA GLY A 427 -36.52 -6.35 38.62
C GLY A 427 -37.79 -5.60 39.04
N SER A 428 -38.87 -5.73 38.26
CA SER A 428 -40.22 -5.39 38.70
C SER A 428 -40.66 -6.40 39.74
N GLY A 429 -40.48 -6.07 41.01
CA GLY A 429 -41.12 -6.77 42.11
C GLY A 429 -42.57 -6.34 42.20
N ASP A 430 -43.46 -7.23 41.78
CA ASP A 430 -44.85 -7.23 42.25
C ASP A 430 -44.86 -7.43 43.76
N GLY A 431 -45.57 -6.53 44.45
CA GLY A 431 -45.84 -6.60 45.87
C GLY A 431 -47.27 -6.16 46.13
N ASP A 432 -48.20 -7.08 45.88
CA ASP A 432 -49.49 -7.12 46.57
C ASP A 432 -49.24 -7.44 48.05
N GLN A 433 -49.72 -6.58 48.97
CA GLN A 433 -50.47 -6.97 50.18
C GLN A 433 -50.82 -5.74 51.06
N ALA A 434 -52.12 -5.68 51.40
CA ALA A 434 -52.81 -4.98 52.49
C ALA A 434 -53.04 -3.47 52.41
#